data_AF-A0A6I1EZ63-F1
#
_entry.id   AF-A0A6I1EZ63-F1
#
_cell.length_a   1.000
_cell.length_b   1.000
_cell.length_c   1.000
_cell.angle_alpha   90.00
_cell.angle_beta   90.00
_cell.angle_gamma   90.00
#
_symmetry.space_group_name_H-M   'P 1'
#
loop_
_entity.id
_entity.type
_entity.pdbx_description
1 polymer ?
#
loop_
_entity_poly.entity_id
_entity_poly.type
_entity_poly.pdbx_seq_one_letter_code
_entity_poly.pdbx_strand_id
1 'polypeptide(L)' 'MDCKAAKEFLSNKGFHYKEINLANEPEKEQELIGITGTRIVPAFIFERKRLFRTKKTILIGFEQNQEQIEHIVYSNL' A
#
# COMPACT_ATOMS: atom_id res chain seq x y z
N MET A 1 0.38 -8.43 13.47
CA MET A 1 -0.88 -8.99 12.94
C MET A 1 -1.22 -8.30 11.63
N ASP A 2 -1.31 -6.97 11.65
CA ASP A 2 -1.52 -6.07 10.51
C ASP A 2 -0.78 -6.44 9.19
N CYS A 3 0.54 -6.65 9.18
CA CYS A 3 1.28 -7.02 7.95
C CYS A 3 0.89 -8.40 7.40
N LYS A 4 0.57 -9.35 8.28
CA LYS A 4 0.17 -10.70 7.89
C LYS A 4 -1.21 -10.65 7.24
N ALA A 5 -2.16 -9.94 7.86
CA ALA A 5 -3.50 -9.72 7.32
C ALA A 5 -3.44 -9.01 5.95
N ALA A 6 -2.60 -7.98 5.81
CA ALA A 6 -2.34 -7.31 4.54
C ALA A 6 -1.87 -8.28 3.44
N LYS A 7 -0.91 -9.16 3.76
CA LYS A 7 -0.39 -10.15 2.80
C LYS A 7 -1.44 -11.18 2.41
N GLU A 8 -2.22 -11.67 3.36
CA GLU A 8 -3.33 -12.60 3.11
C GLU A 8 -4.42 -11.96 2.24
N PHE A 9 -4.72 -10.68 2.45
CA PHE A 9 -5.65 -9.94 1.60
C PHE A 9 -5.14 -9.82 0.16
N LEU A 10 -3.87 -9.47 -0.02
CA LEU A 10 -3.24 -9.27 -1.33
C LEU A 10 -2.98 -10.59 -2.08
N SER A 11 -2.66 -11.69 -1.39
CA SER A 11 -2.36 -12.99 -2.00
C SER A 11 -3.59 -13.64 -2.63
N ASN A 12 -4.78 -13.36 -2.09
CA ASN A 12 -6.03 -13.99 -2.49
C ASN A 12 -6.66 -13.36 -3.74
N LYS A 13 -6.01 -12.39 -4.38
CA LYS A 13 -6.66 -11.56 -5.39
C LYS A 13 -5.73 -11.27 -6.56
N GLY A 14 -6.25 -11.42 -7.78
CA GLY A 14 -5.51 -11.29 -9.05
C GLY A 14 -5.11 -9.86 -9.45
N PHE A 15 -4.74 -9.00 -8.50
CA PHE A 15 -4.29 -7.64 -8.77
C PHE A 15 -2.76 -7.62 -8.92
N HIS A 16 -2.27 -6.80 -9.84
CA HIS A 16 -0.84 -6.51 -9.91
C HIS A 16 -0.48 -5.44 -8.88
N TYR A 17 0.42 -5.77 -7.96
CA TYR A 17 1.02 -4.83 -7.02
C TYR A 17 2.52 -5.07 -6.91
N LYS A 18 3.25 -4.07 -6.42
CA LYS A 18 4.68 -4.18 -6.10
C LYS A 18 4.83 -4.21 -4.59
N GLU A 19 5.34 -5.32 -4.05
CA GLU A 19 5.77 -5.39 -2.65
C GLU A 19 7.17 -4.76 -2.51
N ILE A 20 7.36 -3.96 -1.46
CA ILE A 20 8.68 -3.53 -1.00
C ILE A 20 8.86 -4.13 0.40
N ASN A 21 9.79 -5.08 0.53
CA ASN A 21 10.08 -5.72 1.80
C ASN A 21 11.40 -5.18 2.35
N LEU A 22 11.32 -4.34 3.37
CA LEU A 22 12.49 -3.71 4.00
C LEU A 22 13.47 -4.71 4.64
N ALA A 23 13.05 -5.94 4.93
CA ALA A 23 13.98 -6.98 5.36
C ALA A 23 14.98 -7.37 4.24
N ASN A 24 14.56 -7.22 2.99
CA ASN A 24 15.37 -7.53 1.80
C ASN A 24 15.96 -6.27 1.16
N GLU A 25 15.31 -5.11 1.34
CA GLU A 25 15.67 -3.83 0.71
C GLU A 25 15.74 -2.70 1.76
N PRO A 26 16.61 -2.82 2.78
CA PRO A 26 16.68 -1.86 3.90
C PRO A 26 17.03 -0.43 3.44
N GLU A 27 17.76 -0.27 2.33
CA GLU A 27 18.13 1.02 1.76
C GLU A 27 16.92 1.88 1.35
N LYS A 28 15.75 1.28 1.14
CA LYS A 28 14.52 1.98 0.79
C LYS A 28 13.79 2.60 1.98
N GLU A 29 14.21 2.30 3.20
CA GLU A 29 13.51 2.75 4.40
C GLU A 29 13.37 4.27 4.47
N GLN A 30 14.46 5.02 4.21
CA GLN A 30 14.44 6.48 4.24
C GLN A 30 13.53 7.09 3.17
N GLU A 31 13.52 6.51 1.96
CA GLU A 31 12.59 6.92 0.90
C GLU A 31 11.13 6.71 1.33
N LEU A 32 10.83 5.53 1.89
CA LEU A 32 9.49 5.18 2.34
C LEU A 32 9.03 6.04 3.51
N ILE A 33 9.89 6.36 4.47
CA ILE A 33 9.61 7.33 5.55
C ILE A 33 9.25 8.70 4.97
N GLY A 34 9.97 9.15 3.93
CA GLY A 34 9.65 10.41 3.24
C GLY A 34 8.25 10.43 2.62
N ILE A 35 7.70 9.26 2.28
CA ILE A 35 6.37 9.09 1.68
C ILE A 35 5.29 8.89 2.76
N THR A 36 5.54 8.02 3.73
CA THR A 36 4.53 7.57 4.70
C THR A 36 4.59 8.33 6.04
N GLY A 37 5.65 9.10 6.28
CA GLY A 37 5.92 9.72 7.57
C GLY A 37 6.38 8.68 8.61
N THR A 38 5.83 8.75 9.82
CA THR A 38 6.36 8.05 11.00
C THR A 38 6.07 6.55 11.06
N ARG A 39 5.10 6.04 10.29
CA ARG A 39 4.75 4.61 10.27
C ARG A 39 4.78 4.08 8.85
N ILE A 40 5.69 3.13 8.63
CA ILE A 40 6.06 2.64 7.29
C ILE A 40 5.44 1.28 6.93
N VAL A 41 5.00 0.48 7.91
CA VAL A 41 4.50 -0.88 7.66
C VAL A 41 3.23 -1.21 8.46
N PRO A 42 2.26 -1.92 7.84
CA PRO A 42 2.07 -2.02 6.40
C PRO A 42 1.59 -0.66 5.86
N ALA A 43 2.11 -0.22 4.71
CA ALA A 43 1.65 0.98 4.03
C ALA A 43 1.22 0.64 2.61
N PHE A 44 0.12 1.24 2.17
CA PHE A 44 -0.47 1.04 0.85
C PHE A 44 -0.41 2.37 0.10
N ILE A 45 0.21 2.35 -1.08
CA ILE A 45 0.31 3.51 -1.95
C ILE A 45 -0.50 3.20 -3.20
N PHE A 46 -1.63 3.89 -3.34
CA PHE A 46 -2.48 3.78 -4.53
C PHE A 46 -2.20 4.96 -5.45
N GLU A 47 -1.79 4.66 -6.68
CA GLU A 47 -1.53 5.67 -7.70
C GLU A 47 -2.61 5.62 -8.79
N ARG A 48 -3.34 6.73 -8.98
CA ARG A 48 -4.30 6.89 -10.06
C ARG A 48 -3.81 7.93 -11.05
N LYS A 49 -3.48 7.47 -12.27
CA LYS A 49 -3.19 8.36 -13.40
C LYS A 49 -4.46 9.04 -13.87
N ARG A 50 -4.42 10.37 -13.98
CA ARG A 50 -5.38 11.19 -14.72
C ARG A 50 -4.66 11.84 -15.89
N LEU A 51 -5.41 12.41 -16.83
CA LEU A 51 -4.92 12.94 -18.11
C LEU A 51 -3.66 13.82 -18.00
N PHE A 52 -3.49 14.55 -16.90
CA PHE A 52 -2.33 15.43 -16.67
C PHE A 52 -1.69 15.32 -15.27
N ARG A 53 -2.17 14.44 -14.38
CA ARG A 53 -1.67 14.36 -12.99
C ARG A 53 -1.83 12.95 -12.45
N THR A 54 -0.87 12.51 -11.63
CA THR A 54 -1.01 11.29 -10.82
C THR A 54 -1.47 11.70 -9.42
N LYS A 55 -2.62 11.18 -8.99
CA LYS A 55 -3.06 11.32 -7.60
C LYS A 55 -2.56 10.11 -6.83
N LYS A 56 -1.83 10.35 -5.73
CA LYS A 56 -1.44 9.31 -4.77
C LYS A 56 -2.39 9.33 -3.57
N THR A 57 -2.79 8.16 -3.11
CA THR A 57 -3.48 7.95 -1.84
C THR A 57 -2.63 7.01 -1.01
N ILE A 58 -2.29 7.42 0.21
CA ILE A 58 -1.42 6.65 1.12
C ILE A 58 -2.27 6.26 2.32
N LEU A 59 -2.35 4.96 2.59
CA LEU A 59 -3.06 4.40 3.75
C LEU A 59 -2.06 3.58 4.57
N ILE A 60 -2.00 3.86 5.88
CA ILE A 60 -1.04 3.23 6.78
C ILE A 60 -1.80 2.35 7.77
N GLY A 61 -1.40 1.08 7.83
CA GLY A 61 -2.04 -0.03 8.51
C GLY A 61 -3.24 -0.57 7.74
N PHE A 62 -3.37 -1.89 7.73
CA PHE A 62 -4.41 -2.60 7.00
C PHE A 62 -5.70 -2.63 7.79
N GLU A 63 -5.65 -3.06 9.05
CA GLU A 63 -6.85 -3.27 9.88
C GLU A 63 -7.72 -2.00 9.99
N GLN A 64 -7.13 -0.84 10.30
CA GLN A 64 -7.90 0.41 10.41
C GLN A 64 -8.36 1.01 9.07
N ASN A 65 -7.82 0.57 7.93
CA ASN A 65 -8.14 1.09 6.61
C ASN A 65 -8.77 0.03 5.70
N GLN A 66 -9.14 -1.14 6.23
CA GLN A 66 -9.50 -2.31 5.43
C GLN A 66 -10.62 -1.99 4.43
N GLU A 67 -11.71 -1.37 4.92
CA GLU A 67 -12.85 -0.98 4.07
C GLU A 67 -12.43 -0.03 2.94
N GLN A 68 -11.58 0.95 3.23
CA GLN A 68 -11.11 1.91 2.23
C GLN A 68 -10.16 1.27 1.21
N ILE A 69 -9.28 0.38 1.66
CA ILE A 69 -8.37 -0.39 0.82
C ILE A 69 -9.19 -1.27 -0.13
N GLU A 70 -10.14 -2.02 0.40
CA GLU A 70 -11.07 -2.85 -0.37
C GLU A 70 -11.83 -2.01 -1.40
N HIS A 71 -12.41 -0.88 -0.98
CA HIS A 71 -13.11 0.02 -1.89
C HIS A 71 -12.20 0.49 -3.04
N ILE A 72 -10.98 0.95 -2.77
CA ILE A 72 -10.06 1.42 -3.83
C ILE A 72 -9.67 0.26 -4.76
N VAL A 73 -9.39 -0.91 -4.21
CA VAL A 73 -8.96 -2.09 -4.96
C VAL A 73 -10.09 -2.60 -5.87
N TYR A 74 -11.33 -2.68 -5.38
CA TYR A 74 -12.46 -3.20 -6.16
C TYR A 74 -13.13 -2.16 -7.06
N SER A 75 -13.02 -0.86 -6.77
CA SER A 75 -13.62 0.18 -7.62
C SER A 75 -12.80 0.54 -8.87
N ASN A 76 -11.59 -0.03 -9.02
CA ASN A 76 -10.76 0.14 -10.21
C ASN A 76 -10.66 -1.15 -11.05
N LEU A 77 -11.43 -2.19 -10.71
CA LEU A 77 -11.82 -3.28 -11.60
C LEU A 77 -13.07 -2.85 -12.40
#